data_AF-K0SRG7-F1
#
_entry.id   AF-K0SRG7-F1
#
_cell.length_a   1.000
_cell.length_b   1.000
_cell.length_c   1.000
_cell.angle_alpha   90.00
_cell.angle_beta   90.00
_cell.angle_gamma   90.00
#
_symmetry.space_group_name_H-M   'P 1'
#
loop_
_entity.id
_entity.type
_entity.pdbx_description
1 polymer ?
#
loop_
_entity_poly.entity_id
_entity_poly.type
_entity_poly.pdbx_seq_one_letter_code
_entity_poly.pdbx_strand_id
1 'polypeptide(L)'
;RVRQLISDFFEKEPNAGVNPDESVAVGAAIQGAILSGEGGEDLKDLMLLDVLPLSLGTDVDGGLMSVIIKRGTTIPTESSNVYHTLEDNQKVMNIDIFEGERPQTKNNHLLGEFQMTNLPPMPRGQVNIKVTLKVDADGLLEVTAENLATKDKKSITITAEAGRLSEEQVQEMIKEAERHADSDKKEAERLETRNRLESHLYHVGQTLDENNDRIDPEELKAAVDLVDDTKEWLERNPDGETSEFSHRHSEVDAVVGPIMRGLYEARARDGGAGVDEEL
;
A
#
# COMPACT_ATOMS: atom_id res chain seq x y z
N ARG A 1 -15.91 22.62 10.73
CA ARG A 1 -15.39 23.81 9.99
C ARG A 1 -15.25 23.56 8.49
N VAL A 2 -14.53 22.51 8.05
CA VAL A 2 -14.37 22.20 6.60
C VAL A 2 -15.72 21.95 5.89
N ARG A 3 -16.60 21.11 6.46
CA ARG A 3 -17.94 20.86 5.90
C ARG A 3 -18.79 22.14 5.74
N GLN A 4 -18.72 23.05 6.71
CA GLN A 4 -19.43 24.32 6.64
C GLN A 4 -18.92 25.16 5.47
N LEU A 5 -17.59 25.30 5.33
CA LEU A 5 -17.00 26.07 4.23
C LEU A 5 -17.38 25.52 2.84
N ILE A 6 -17.45 24.19 2.70
CA ILE A 6 -17.88 23.54 1.45
C ILE A 6 -19.36 23.84 1.19
N SER A 7 -20.20 23.75 2.23
CA SER A 7 -21.64 24.00 2.10
C SER A 7 -21.95 25.45 1.75
N ASP A 8 -21.20 26.39 2.36
CA ASP A 8 -21.32 27.82 2.06
C ASP A 8 -20.85 28.14 0.64
N PHE A 9 -19.77 27.51 0.16
CA PHE A 9 -19.21 27.76 -1.18
C PHE A 9 -20.08 27.20 -2.30
N PHE A 10 -20.57 25.97 -2.15
CA PHE A 10 -21.39 25.29 -3.16
C PHE A 10 -22.90 25.51 -2.98
N GLU A 11 -23.30 26.19 -1.90
CA GLU A 11 -24.69 26.42 -1.50
C GLU A 11 -25.50 25.10 -1.41
N LYS A 12 -24.82 24.01 -1.03
CA LYS A 12 -25.36 22.65 -0.99
C LYS A 12 -24.67 21.82 0.09
N GLU A 13 -25.45 21.01 0.78
CA GLU A 13 -24.90 20.06 1.74
C GLU A 13 -24.12 18.93 1.04
N PRO A 14 -22.89 18.60 1.51
CA PRO A 14 -22.12 17.49 0.97
C PRO A 14 -22.80 16.15 1.27
N ASN A 15 -22.65 15.19 0.37
CA ASN A 15 -23.21 13.85 0.56
C ASN A 15 -22.58 13.17 1.80
N ALA A 16 -23.41 12.70 2.72
CA ALA A 16 -23.00 11.99 3.94
C ALA A 16 -23.05 10.46 3.80
N GLY A 17 -23.52 9.92 2.67
CA GLY A 17 -23.65 8.48 2.44
C GLY A 17 -22.38 7.78 1.97
N VAL A 18 -21.24 8.49 1.88
CA VAL A 18 -19.95 7.93 1.46
C VAL A 18 -19.02 7.89 2.66
N ASN A 19 -18.44 6.72 2.96
CA ASN A 19 -17.44 6.58 4.01
C ASN A 19 -16.11 7.23 3.56
N PRO A 20 -15.66 8.32 4.19
CA PRO A 20 -14.45 9.04 3.77
C PRO A 20 -13.16 8.22 3.98
N ASP A 21 -13.19 7.23 4.87
CA ASP A 21 -12.01 6.44 5.23
C ASP A 21 -11.81 5.26 4.26
N GLU A 22 -12.88 4.77 3.64
CA GLU A 22 -12.87 3.56 2.81
C GLU A 22 -13.09 3.83 1.32
N SER A 23 -13.70 4.96 0.94
CA SER A 23 -14.15 5.20 -0.43
C SER A 23 -13.03 5.11 -1.47
N VAL A 24 -11.81 5.53 -1.11
CA VAL A 24 -10.65 5.46 -1.99
C VAL A 24 -10.21 4.01 -2.20
N ALA A 25 -10.14 3.21 -1.14
CA ALA A 25 -9.77 1.81 -1.22
C ALA A 25 -10.79 0.99 -2.02
N VAL A 26 -12.09 1.26 -1.83
CA VAL A 26 -13.18 0.64 -2.62
C VAL A 26 -13.05 1.01 -4.11
N GLY A 27 -12.77 2.27 -4.43
CA GLY A 27 -12.54 2.71 -5.80
C GLY A 27 -11.34 2.00 -6.45
N ALA A 28 -10.24 1.84 -5.71
CA ALA A 28 -9.07 1.10 -6.18
C ALA A 28 -9.37 -0.38 -6.43
N ALA A 29 -10.16 -1.02 -5.57
CA ALA A 29 -10.60 -2.40 -5.76
C ALA A 29 -11.47 -2.57 -7.03
N ILE A 30 -12.38 -1.62 -7.29
CA ILE A 30 -13.19 -1.60 -8.52
C ILE A 30 -12.29 -1.47 -9.75
N GLN A 31 -11.32 -0.55 -9.72
CA GLN A 31 -10.36 -0.39 -10.82
C GLN A 31 -9.54 -1.67 -11.05
N GLY A 32 -9.11 -2.35 -9.97
CA GLY A 32 -8.44 -3.64 -10.04
C GLY A 32 -9.31 -4.72 -10.70
N ALA A 33 -10.59 -4.80 -10.34
CA ALA A 33 -11.54 -5.74 -10.93
C ALA A 33 -11.82 -5.47 -12.42
N ILE A 34 -11.79 -4.20 -12.84
CA ILE A 34 -11.89 -3.82 -14.26
C ILE A 34 -10.64 -4.27 -15.02
N LEU A 35 -9.45 -4.05 -14.46
CA LEU A 35 -8.18 -4.45 -15.06
C LEU A 35 -8.02 -5.98 -15.13
N SER A 36 -8.51 -6.73 -14.13
CA SER A 36 -8.49 -8.20 -14.13
C SER A 36 -9.59 -8.83 -14.97
N GLY A 37 -10.62 -8.06 -15.33
CA GLY A 37 -11.81 -8.56 -16.03
C GLY A 37 -12.78 -9.37 -15.16
N GLU A 38 -12.61 -9.36 -13.83
CA GLU A 38 -13.40 -10.16 -12.87
C GLU A 38 -14.65 -9.43 -12.32
N GLY A 39 -15.01 -8.29 -12.91
CA GLY A 39 -16.04 -7.39 -12.40
C GLY A 39 -17.51 -7.68 -12.76
N GLY A 40 -17.82 -8.81 -13.40
CA GLY A 40 -19.19 -9.13 -13.84
C GLY A 40 -19.68 -8.25 -15.01
N GLU A 41 -20.99 -8.20 -15.27
CA GLU A 41 -21.56 -7.35 -16.33
C GLU A 41 -21.63 -5.87 -15.92
N ASP A 42 -21.85 -5.58 -14.63
CA ASP A 42 -22.04 -4.22 -14.12
C ASP A 42 -20.79 -3.32 -14.26
N LEU A 43 -19.60 -3.91 -14.35
CA LEU A 43 -18.33 -3.18 -14.49
C LEU A 43 -17.82 -3.11 -15.94
N LYS A 44 -18.45 -3.81 -16.90
CA LYS A 44 -18.02 -3.78 -18.32
C LYS A 44 -18.29 -2.45 -19.00
N ASP A 45 -19.34 -1.75 -18.57
CA ASP A 45 -19.74 -0.47 -19.16
C ASP A 45 -19.08 0.73 -18.47
N LEU A 46 -18.24 0.48 -17.45
CA LEU A 46 -17.59 1.55 -16.70
C LEU A 46 -16.30 1.99 -17.40
N MET A 47 -16.34 3.16 -18.03
CA MET A 47 -15.16 3.82 -18.60
C MET A 47 -14.68 4.94 -17.68
N LEU A 48 -13.44 4.85 -17.22
CA LEU A 48 -12.76 5.92 -16.49
C LEU A 48 -11.94 6.76 -17.48
N LEU A 49 -12.16 8.07 -17.44
CA LEU A 49 -11.38 9.06 -18.19
C LEU A 49 -10.78 10.02 -17.18
N ASP A 50 -9.47 9.92 -16.97
CA ASP A 50 -8.74 10.84 -16.11
C ASP A 50 -8.13 11.98 -16.92
N VAL A 51 -7.67 13.04 -16.25
CA VAL A 51 -7.13 14.25 -16.86
C VAL A 51 -5.84 14.72 -16.21
N LEU A 52 -5.00 15.41 -16.97
CA LEU A 52 -3.80 16.05 -16.44
C LEU A 52 -4.13 17.18 -15.44
N PRO A 53 -3.53 17.20 -14.24
CA PRO A 53 -3.79 18.26 -13.26
C PRO A 53 -3.16 19.61 -13.65
N LEU A 54 -2.04 19.59 -14.38
CA LEU A 54 -1.27 20.76 -14.78
C LEU A 54 -0.83 20.65 -16.25
N SER A 55 -0.55 21.81 -16.85
CA SER A 55 -0.03 21.87 -18.22
C SER A 55 1.43 21.42 -18.27
N LEU A 56 1.76 20.68 -19.33
CA LEU A 56 3.11 20.18 -19.63
C LEU A 56 3.68 20.93 -20.83
N GLY A 57 4.97 21.24 -20.78
CA GLY A 57 5.62 22.00 -21.83
C GLY A 57 7.12 22.07 -21.67
N THR A 58 7.75 22.87 -22.53
CA THR A 58 9.22 23.04 -22.53
C THR A 58 9.62 24.50 -22.38
N ASP A 59 10.87 24.72 -22.02
CA ASP A 59 11.48 26.04 -22.15
C ASP A 59 11.64 26.45 -23.63
N VAL A 60 11.46 27.74 -23.88
CA VAL A 60 11.85 28.39 -25.14
C VAL A 60 12.66 29.63 -24.83
N ASP A 61 13.39 30.12 -25.85
CA ASP A 61 14.23 31.30 -25.73
C ASP A 61 13.54 32.46 -25.01
N GLY A 62 14.27 33.06 -24.07
CA GLY A 62 13.72 34.06 -23.14
C GLY A 62 13.10 33.52 -21.85
N GLY A 63 13.18 32.21 -21.58
CA GLY A 63 12.73 31.60 -20.33
C GLY A 63 11.20 31.50 -20.22
N LEU A 64 10.53 31.37 -21.37
CA LEU A 64 9.07 31.31 -21.46
C LEU A 64 8.61 29.85 -21.56
N MET A 65 7.46 29.58 -20.97
CA MET A 65 6.83 28.26 -21.00
C MET A 65 6.09 28.05 -22.33
N SER A 66 6.56 27.11 -23.14
CA SER A 66 5.86 26.64 -24.34
C SER A 66 5.03 25.41 -24.01
N VAL A 67 3.74 25.61 -23.78
CA VAL A 67 2.79 24.55 -23.42
C VAL A 67 2.53 23.63 -24.61
N ILE A 68 2.74 22.33 -24.43
CA ILE A 68 2.50 21.27 -25.43
C ILE A 68 1.20 20.52 -25.13
N ILE A 69 0.92 20.23 -23.85
CA ILE A 69 -0.32 19.61 -23.38
C ILE A 69 -0.90 20.50 -22.27
N LYS A 70 -2.21 20.81 -22.34
CA LYS A 70 -2.87 21.71 -21.38
C LYS A 70 -3.41 20.92 -20.19
N ARG A 71 -3.51 21.56 -19.02
CA ARG A 71 -4.27 21.01 -17.89
C ARG A 71 -5.70 20.66 -18.30
N GLY A 72 -6.25 19.61 -17.68
CA GLY A 72 -7.57 19.10 -18.00
C GLY A 72 -7.64 18.29 -19.29
N THR A 73 -6.51 18.07 -19.98
CA THR A 73 -6.47 17.16 -21.15
C THR A 73 -6.61 15.73 -20.66
N THR A 74 -7.53 14.98 -21.26
CA THR A 74 -7.80 13.57 -20.94
C THR A 74 -6.58 12.72 -21.25
N ILE A 75 -6.23 11.80 -20.34
CA ILE A 75 -5.16 10.81 -20.51
C ILE A 75 -5.75 9.43 -20.82
N PRO A 76 -5.03 8.57 -21.57
CA PRO A 76 -3.72 8.81 -22.20
C PRO A 76 -3.78 9.82 -23.35
N THR A 77 -2.70 10.58 -23.55
CA THR A 77 -2.61 11.60 -24.60
C THR A 77 -1.20 11.76 -25.16
N GLU A 78 -1.10 12.23 -26.39
CA GLU A 78 0.17 12.56 -27.05
C GLU A 78 0.03 13.88 -27.79
N SER A 79 1.01 14.76 -27.63
CA SER A 79 1.08 16.03 -28.36
C SER A 79 2.54 16.36 -28.65
N SER A 80 2.77 17.16 -29.69
CA SER A 80 4.11 17.48 -30.12
C SER A 80 4.23 18.92 -30.59
N ASN A 81 5.41 19.49 -30.41
CA ASN A 81 5.77 20.79 -30.98
C ASN A 81 7.12 20.70 -31.71
N VAL A 82 7.35 21.59 -32.66
CA VAL A 82 8.60 21.63 -33.43
C VAL A 82 9.38 22.88 -33.03
N TYR A 83 10.64 22.67 -32.66
CA TYR A 83 11.60 23.71 -32.30
C TYR A 83 12.72 23.79 -33.32
N HIS A 84 13.40 24.93 -33.35
CA HIS A 84 14.46 25.24 -34.30
C HIS A 84 15.73 25.65 -33.58
N THR A 85 16.89 25.46 -34.22
CA THR A 85 18.17 25.94 -33.68
C THR A 85 18.21 27.46 -33.59
N LEU A 86 18.81 27.97 -32.52
CA LEU A 86 18.93 29.41 -32.23
C LEU A 86 20.26 29.99 -32.74
N GLU A 87 21.28 29.14 -32.90
CA GLU A 87 22.63 29.53 -33.31
C GLU A 87 23.10 28.81 -34.58
N ASP A 88 24.00 29.46 -35.32
CA ASP A 88 24.65 28.86 -36.48
C ASP A 88 25.58 27.71 -36.03
N ASN A 89 25.50 26.56 -36.69
CA ASN A 89 26.26 25.35 -36.36
C ASN A 89 26.06 24.85 -34.92
N GLN A 90 24.88 25.11 -34.32
CA GLN A 90 24.51 24.58 -33.01
C GLN A 90 24.59 23.05 -33.01
N LYS A 91 25.41 22.47 -32.12
CA LYS A 91 25.65 21.01 -32.04
C LYS A 91 24.76 20.29 -31.02
N VAL A 92 24.24 21.04 -30.05
CA VAL A 92 23.47 20.51 -28.92
C VAL A 92 22.26 21.40 -28.67
N MET A 93 21.10 20.78 -28.42
CA MET A 93 19.88 21.46 -27.97
C MET A 93 19.45 20.86 -26.64
N ASN A 94 19.33 21.70 -25.61
CA ASN A 94 18.78 21.32 -24.33
C ASN A 94 17.24 21.33 -24.41
N ILE A 95 16.62 20.34 -23.78
CA ILE A 95 15.18 20.15 -23.75
C ILE A 95 14.81 19.95 -22.29
N ASP A 96 14.29 21.02 -21.71
CA ASP A 96 13.90 21.08 -20.31
C ASP A 96 12.38 21.01 -20.24
N ILE A 97 11.86 20.09 -19.44
CA ILE A 97 10.44 19.73 -19.37
C ILE A 97 9.86 20.24 -18.07
N PHE A 98 8.78 21.00 -18.17
CA PHE A 98 8.15 21.65 -17.03
C PHE A 98 6.69 21.25 -16.89
N GLU A 99 6.22 21.30 -15.66
CA GLU A 99 4.83 21.23 -15.27
C GLU A 99 4.42 22.55 -14.58
N GLY A 100 3.34 23.17 -15.07
CA GLY A 100 2.77 24.36 -14.43
C GLY A 100 2.07 25.34 -15.37
N GLU A 101 1.44 26.34 -14.76
CA GLU A 101 0.56 27.31 -15.44
C GLU A 101 1.18 28.71 -15.56
N ARG A 102 2.43 28.90 -15.09
CA ARG A 102 3.09 30.20 -15.10
C ARG A 102 3.73 30.44 -16.48
N PRO A 103 3.73 31.68 -16.99
CA PRO A 103 4.30 31.98 -18.31
C PRO A 103 5.84 31.90 -18.34
N GLN A 104 6.51 32.01 -17.21
CA GLN A 104 7.98 31.91 -17.11
C GLN A 104 8.37 30.57 -16.48
N THR A 105 9.27 29.83 -17.12
CA THR A 105 9.70 28.47 -16.72
C THR A 105 10.31 28.41 -15.32
N LYS A 106 11.08 29.43 -14.93
CA LYS A 106 11.63 29.57 -13.56
C LYS A 106 10.61 29.54 -12.43
N ASN A 107 9.33 29.78 -12.73
CA ASN A 107 8.23 29.76 -11.76
C ASN A 107 7.36 28.50 -11.86
N ASN A 108 7.72 27.55 -12.73
CA ASN A 108 7.08 26.24 -12.88
C ASN A 108 7.97 25.15 -12.27
N HIS A 109 7.43 23.95 -12.16
CA HIS A 109 8.17 22.80 -11.66
C HIS A 109 8.95 22.14 -12.80
N LEU A 110 10.27 22.00 -12.66
CA LEU A 110 11.10 21.24 -13.60
C LEU A 110 10.89 19.75 -13.33
N LEU A 111 10.43 19.02 -14.33
CA LEU A 111 10.24 17.57 -14.27
C LEU A 111 11.48 16.80 -14.70
N GLY A 112 12.21 17.31 -15.69
CA GLY A 112 13.42 16.66 -16.19
C GLY A 112 14.08 17.44 -17.31
N GLU A 113 15.34 17.14 -17.57
CA GLU A 113 16.15 17.78 -18.59
C GLU A 113 16.93 16.72 -19.39
N PHE A 114 17.05 16.93 -20.69
CA PHE A 114 17.93 16.12 -21.51
C PHE A 114 18.42 16.89 -22.73
N GLN A 115 19.53 16.44 -23.29
CA GLN A 115 20.17 17.11 -24.42
C GLN A 115 20.09 16.26 -25.68
N MET A 116 19.64 16.85 -26.78
CA MET A 116 19.80 16.30 -28.13
C MET A 116 21.16 16.74 -28.65
N THR A 117 22.10 15.81 -28.76
CA THR A 117 23.48 16.06 -29.23
C THR A 117 23.64 15.68 -30.70
N ASN A 118 24.81 15.96 -31.28
CA ASN A 118 25.18 15.61 -32.66
C ASN A 118 24.28 16.24 -33.73
N LEU A 119 23.79 17.46 -33.51
CA LEU A 119 23.04 18.18 -34.53
C LEU A 119 23.94 18.51 -35.74
N PRO A 120 23.44 18.36 -36.98
CA PRO A 120 24.21 18.67 -38.18
C PRO A 120 24.54 20.16 -38.24
N PRO A 121 25.75 20.54 -38.70
CA PRO A 121 26.14 21.95 -38.80
C PRO A 121 25.32 22.63 -39.91
N MET A 122 24.34 23.43 -39.51
CA MET A 122 23.50 24.24 -40.41
C MET A 122 23.34 25.66 -39.85
N PRO A 123 22.98 26.64 -40.69
CA PRO A 123 22.58 27.96 -40.21
C PRO A 123 21.41 27.89 -39.21
N ARG A 124 21.30 28.89 -38.33
CA ARG A 124 20.20 29.01 -37.36
C ARG A 124 18.84 28.84 -38.02
N GLY A 125 17.91 28.18 -37.34
CA GLY A 125 16.54 27.97 -37.80
C GLY A 125 16.35 26.84 -38.83
N GLN A 126 17.42 26.21 -39.33
CA GLN A 126 17.30 25.17 -40.36
C GLN A 126 17.13 23.75 -39.82
N VAL A 127 17.60 23.48 -38.59
CA VAL A 127 17.43 22.17 -37.95
C VAL A 127 16.11 22.17 -37.19
N ASN A 128 15.22 21.24 -37.54
CA ASN A 128 13.92 21.08 -36.90
C ASN A 128 13.93 19.89 -35.94
N ILE A 129 13.71 20.15 -34.66
CA ILE A 129 13.59 19.14 -33.61
C ILE A 129 12.12 19.05 -33.20
N LYS A 130 11.49 17.90 -33.44
CA LYS A 130 10.14 17.62 -32.95
C LYS A 130 10.24 17.03 -31.55
N VAL A 131 9.67 17.73 -30.57
CA VAL A 131 9.53 17.24 -29.20
C VAL A 131 8.09 16.76 -29.02
N THR A 132 7.95 15.51 -28.64
CA THR A 132 6.68 14.83 -28.38
C THR A 132 6.59 14.50 -26.90
N LEU A 133 5.50 14.92 -26.27
CA LEU A 133 5.13 14.54 -24.92
C LEU A 133 4.00 13.52 -25.02
N LYS A 134 4.19 12.37 -24.39
CA LYS A 134 3.20 11.31 -24.32
C LYS A 134 2.95 11.00 -22.85
N VAL A 135 1.70 11.07 -22.44
CA VAL A 135 1.26 10.71 -21.09
C VAL A 135 0.41 9.46 -21.20
N ASP A 136 0.76 8.43 -20.45
CA ASP A 136 0.00 7.18 -20.43
C ASP A 136 -1.19 7.22 -19.44
N ALA A 137 -1.85 6.08 -19.27
CA ALA A 137 -3.01 5.95 -18.39
C ALA A 137 -2.65 6.06 -16.90
N ASP A 138 -1.39 5.80 -16.54
CA ASP A 138 -0.88 5.90 -15.16
C ASP A 138 -0.34 7.31 -14.85
N GLY A 139 -0.36 8.21 -15.84
CA GLY A 139 0.17 9.57 -15.73
C GLY A 139 1.69 9.66 -15.91
N LEU A 140 2.34 8.61 -16.41
CA LEU A 140 3.78 8.62 -16.68
C LEU A 140 4.08 9.40 -17.96
N LEU A 141 5.07 10.29 -17.90
CA LEU A 141 5.46 11.16 -19.00
C LEU A 141 6.65 10.57 -19.76
N GLU A 142 6.42 10.18 -21.00
CA GLU A 142 7.46 9.85 -21.98
C GLU A 142 7.71 11.07 -22.87
N VAL A 143 8.98 11.48 -22.95
CA VAL A 143 9.41 12.61 -23.75
C VAL A 143 10.34 12.14 -24.85
N THR A 144 9.99 12.44 -26.09
CA THR A 144 10.80 12.07 -27.26
C THR A 144 11.18 13.31 -28.06
N ALA A 145 12.47 13.48 -28.33
CA ALA A 145 12.98 14.44 -29.29
C ALA A 145 13.43 13.72 -30.58
N GLU A 146 12.93 14.16 -31.72
CA GLU A 146 13.31 13.66 -33.06
C GLU A 146 13.87 14.80 -33.90
N ASN A 147 15.09 14.64 -34.43
CA ASN A 147 15.58 15.47 -35.51
C ASN A 147 14.86 15.08 -36.82
N LEU A 148 14.05 15.97 -37.37
CA LEU A 148 13.20 15.65 -38.51
C LEU A 148 13.98 15.36 -39.79
N ALA A 149 15.21 15.89 -39.92
CA ALA A 149 16.06 15.70 -41.09
C ALA A 149 16.86 14.40 -41.03
N THR A 150 17.51 14.12 -39.89
CA THR A 150 18.34 12.91 -39.74
C THR A 150 17.57 11.68 -39.27
N LYS A 151 16.38 11.88 -38.71
CA LYS A 151 15.57 10.87 -38.02
C LYS A 151 16.19 10.32 -36.74
N ASP A 152 17.25 10.96 -36.24
CA ASP A 152 17.82 10.64 -34.95
C ASP A 152 16.81 10.97 -33.85
N LYS A 153 16.63 10.04 -32.93
CA LYS A 153 15.70 10.15 -31.80
C LYS A 153 16.43 9.99 -30.48
N LYS A 154 15.98 10.74 -29.49
CA LYS A 154 16.35 10.54 -28.10
C LYS A 154 15.09 10.66 -27.26
N SER A 155 14.84 9.66 -26.42
CA SER A 155 13.73 9.68 -25.49
C SER A 155 14.20 9.53 -24.06
N ILE A 156 13.42 10.10 -23.15
CA ILE A 156 13.54 9.89 -21.71
C ILE A 156 12.14 9.60 -21.16
N THR A 157 12.07 8.75 -20.15
CA THR A 157 10.84 8.53 -19.39
C THR A 157 11.01 9.25 -18.07
N ILE A 158 10.25 10.32 -17.87
CA ILE A 158 10.29 11.10 -16.63
C ILE A 158 9.30 10.47 -15.66
N THR A 159 9.84 9.65 -14.75
CA THR A 159 9.13 9.25 -13.54
C THR A 159 9.18 10.40 -12.54
N ALA A 160 8.13 10.67 -11.77
CA ALA A 160 8.17 11.69 -10.72
C ALA A 160 9.26 11.37 -9.69
N GLU A 161 10.44 11.99 -9.84
CA GLU A 161 11.73 11.56 -9.24
C GLU A 161 11.94 12.00 -7.78
N ALA A 162 10.97 12.65 -7.12
CA ALA A 162 11.13 13.02 -5.71
C ALA A 162 10.80 11.85 -4.77
N GLY A 163 11.69 10.86 -4.67
CA GLY A 163 11.71 9.89 -3.56
C GLY A 163 11.41 8.42 -3.88
N ARG A 164 11.39 8.01 -5.16
CA ARG A 164 11.30 6.58 -5.51
C ARG A 164 12.67 5.90 -5.42
N LEU A 165 12.65 4.67 -4.92
CA LEU A 165 13.78 3.76 -4.93
C LEU A 165 14.14 3.41 -6.37
N SER A 166 15.44 3.29 -6.67
CA SER A 166 15.90 2.75 -7.95
C SER A 166 15.44 1.30 -8.12
N GLU A 167 15.42 0.79 -9.35
CA GLU A 167 15.05 -0.60 -9.60
C GLU A 167 15.95 -1.58 -8.81
N GLU A 168 17.25 -1.27 -8.69
CA GLU A 168 18.17 -2.05 -7.87
C GLU A 168 17.83 -2.00 -6.38
N GLN A 169 17.45 -0.83 -5.86
CA GLN A 169 17.03 -0.68 -4.46
C GLN A 169 15.73 -1.43 -4.17
N VAL A 170 14.76 -1.40 -5.10
CA VAL A 170 13.52 -2.19 -5.01
C VAL A 170 13.85 -3.68 -4.98
N GLN A 171 14.73 -4.16 -5.86
CA GLN A 171 15.12 -5.56 -5.90
C GLN A 171 15.86 -6.01 -4.62
N GLU A 172 16.70 -5.17 -4.04
CA GLU A 172 17.35 -5.48 -2.76
C GLU A 172 16.35 -5.54 -1.62
N MET A 173 15.39 -4.59 -1.55
CA MET A 173 14.34 -4.61 -0.54
C MET A 173 13.41 -5.83 -0.67
N ILE A 174 13.10 -6.28 -1.90
CA ILE A 174 12.35 -7.52 -2.12
C ILE A 174 13.13 -8.72 -1.57
N LYS A 175 14.42 -8.82 -1.87
CA LYS A 175 15.27 -9.91 -1.36
C LYS A 175 15.43 -9.87 0.15
N GLU A 176 15.53 -8.70 0.76
CA GLU A 176 15.56 -8.55 2.22
C GLU A 176 14.22 -9.01 2.82
N ALA A 177 13.09 -8.57 2.27
CA ALA A 177 11.77 -9.02 2.71
C ALA A 177 11.61 -10.54 2.60
N GLU A 178 12.05 -11.15 1.50
CA GLU A 178 12.03 -12.62 1.32
C GLU A 178 12.95 -13.35 2.30
N ARG A 179 14.14 -12.81 2.62
CA ARG A 179 15.05 -13.39 3.62
C ARG A 179 14.46 -13.33 5.02
N HIS A 180 13.68 -12.30 5.33
CA HIS A 180 13.06 -12.11 6.64
C HIS A 180 11.72 -12.85 6.78
N ALA A 181 11.05 -13.20 5.68
CA ALA A 181 9.76 -13.90 5.70
C ALA A 181 9.73 -15.18 6.56
N ASP A 182 10.78 -16.02 6.48
CA ASP A 182 10.87 -17.24 7.30
C ASP A 182 11.11 -16.93 8.79
N SER A 183 11.85 -15.86 9.09
CA SER A 183 12.09 -15.40 10.46
C SER A 183 10.82 -14.81 11.06
N ASP A 184 10.12 -13.97 10.30
CA ASP A 184 8.85 -13.34 10.69
C ASP A 184 7.76 -14.40 10.92
N LYS A 185 7.72 -15.44 10.08
CA LYS A 185 6.81 -16.56 10.27
C LYS A 185 7.09 -17.35 11.56
N LYS A 186 8.36 -17.66 11.84
CA LYS A 186 8.74 -18.34 13.09
C LYS A 186 8.42 -17.50 14.32
N GLU A 187 8.65 -16.20 14.24
CA GLU A 187 8.32 -15.26 15.32
C GLU A 187 6.81 -15.15 15.52
N ALA A 188 6.03 -15.11 14.44
CA ALA A 188 4.58 -15.15 14.50
C ALA A 188 4.06 -16.46 15.14
N GLU A 189 4.57 -17.62 14.73
CA GLU A 189 4.23 -18.92 15.32
C GLU A 189 4.59 -19.00 16.82
N ARG A 190 5.73 -18.42 17.21
CA ARG A 190 6.17 -18.31 18.60
C ARG A 190 5.21 -17.47 19.44
N LEU A 191 4.88 -16.28 18.95
CA LEU A 191 3.94 -15.35 19.60
C LEU A 191 2.53 -15.95 19.71
N GLU A 192 2.05 -16.62 18.65
CA GLU A 192 0.76 -17.31 18.67
C GLU A 192 0.74 -18.42 19.74
N THR A 193 1.79 -19.25 19.79
CA THR A 193 1.89 -20.33 20.77
C THR A 193 1.95 -19.81 22.21
N ARG A 194 2.69 -18.72 22.43
CA ARG A 194 2.74 -18.03 23.74
C ARG A 194 1.36 -17.49 24.13
N ASN A 195 0.69 -16.77 23.22
CA ASN A 195 -0.63 -16.20 23.47
C ASN A 195 -1.68 -17.29 23.75
N ARG A 196 -1.57 -18.44 23.07
CA ARG A 196 -2.42 -19.60 23.32
C ARG A 196 -2.21 -20.15 24.73
N LEU A 197 -0.96 -20.29 25.18
CA LEU A 197 -0.64 -20.72 26.54
C LEU A 197 -1.17 -19.72 27.58
N GLU A 198 -0.93 -18.42 27.38
CA GLU A 198 -1.41 -17.37 28.29
C GLU A 198 -2.94 -17.36 28.41
N SER A 199 -3.64 -17.46 27.28
CA SER A 199 -5.10 -17.56 27.25
C SER A 199 -5.59 -18.82 27.95
N HIS A 200 -4.92 -19.96 27.71
CA HIS A 200 -5.26 -21.23 28.36
C HIS A 200 -5.11 -21.15 29.87
N LEU A 201 -3.99 -20.61 30.37
CA LEU A 201 -3.74 -20.43 31.81
C LEU A 201 -4.79 -19.51 32.46
N TYR A 202 -5.21 -18.45 31.77
CA TYR A 202 -6.27 -17.57 32.25
C TYR A 202 -7.61 -18.30 32.37
N HIS A 203 -8.02 -19.01 31.32
CA HIS A 203 -9.27 -19.79 31.33
C HIS A 203 -9.28 -20.90 32.37
N VAL A 204 -8.15 -21.62 32.50
CA VAL A 204 -7.99 -22.66 33.50
C VAL A 204 -8.09 -22.08 34.90
N GLY A 205 -7.34 -21.00 35.19
CA GLY A 205 -7.39 -20.34 36.50
C GLY A 205 -8.81 -19.93 36.89
N GLN A 206 -9.53 -19.28 35.97
CA GLN A 206 -10.92 -18.90 36.19
C GLN A 206 -11.83 -20.12 36.47
N THR A 207 -11.67 -21.20 35.70
CA THR A 207 -12.51 -22.39 35.85
C THR A 207 -12.23 -23.12 37.17
N LEU A 208 -10.98 -23.16 37.61
CA LEU A 208 -10.58 -23.72 38.92
C LEU A 208 -11.15 -22.88 40.06
N ASP A 209 -11.10 -21.55 39.96
CA ASP A 209 -11.67 -20.63 40.95
C ASP A 209 -13.20 -20.78 41.07
N GLU A 210 -13.91 -20.92 39.94
CA GLU A 210 -15.36 -21.05 39.89
C GLU A 210 -15.89 -22.40 40.40
N ASN A 211 -15.07 -23.45 40.37
CA ASN A 211 -15.45 -24.82 40.74
C ASN A 211 -14.64 -25.38 41.91
N ASN A 212 -14.05 -24.50 42.71
CA ASN A 212 -13.14 -24.88 43.81
C ASN A 212 -13.78 -25.84 44.83
N ASP A 213 -15.10 -25.80 44.98
CA ASP A 213 -15.89 -26.62 45.91
C ASP A 213 -16.20 -28.01 45.34
N ARG A 214 -15.94 -28.22 44.05
CA ARG A 214 -16.27 -29.44 43.29
C ARG A 214 -15.04 -30.25 42.88
N ILE A 215 -13.84 -29.75 43.17
CA ILE A 215 -12.56 -30.38 42.85
C ILE A 215 -11.94 -30.92 44.14
N ASP A 216 -11.24 -32.05 44.06
CA ASP A 216 -10.49 -32.56 45.21
C ASP A 216 -9.45 -31.52 45.69
N PRO A 217 -9.34 -31.24 47.01
CA PRO A 217 -8.45 -30.21 47.52
C PRO A 217 -6.96 -30.41 47.17
N GLU A 218 -6.48 -31.65 47.04
CA GLU A 218 -5.10 -31.93 46.64
C GLU A 218 -4.90 -31.66 45.14
N GLU A 219 -5.86 -32.06 44.30
CA GLU A 219 -5.85 -31.80 42.85
C GLU A 219 -5.98 -30.31 42.52
N LEU A 220 -6.88 -29.60 43.23
CA LEU A 220 -7.08 -28.16 43.08
C LEU A 220 -5.80 -27.39 43.40
N LYS A 221 -5.15 -27.74 44.52
CA LYS A 221 -3.90 -27.09 44.91
C LYS A 221 -2.80 -27.34 43.89
N ALA A 222 -2.63 -28.58 43.45
CA ALA A 222 -1.62 -28.93 42.44
C ALA A 222 -1.86 -28.19 41.11
N ALA A 223 -3.12 -28.02 40.69
CA ALA A 223 -3.47 -27.32 39.46
C ALA A 223 -3.25 -25.80 39.57
N VAL A 224 -3.62 -25.17 40.69
CA VAL A 224 -3.40 -23.73 40.93
C VAL A 224 -1.91 -23.41 41.02
N ASP A 225 -1.15 -24.17 41.81
CA ASP A 225 0.30 -23.99 41.95
C ASP A 225 1.00 -24.09 40.57
N LEU A 226 0.62 -25.08 39.73
CA LEU A 226 1.18 -25.24 38.39
C LEU A 226 0.82 -24.09 37.43
N VAL A 227 -0.41 -23.58 37.51
CA VAL A 227 -0.87 -22.46 36.67
C VAL A 227 -0.12 -21.19 37.01
N ASP A 228 0.05 -20.90 38.30
CA ASP A 228 0.75 -19.70 38.76
C ASP A 228 2.26 -19.79 38.49
N ASP A 229 2.88 -20.96 38.71
CA ASP A 229 4.27 -21.21 38.32
C ASP A 229 4.48 -21.00 36.80
N THR A 230 3.52 -21.43 35.98
CA THR A 230 3.62 -21.28 34.51
C THR A 230 3.42 -19.83 34.08
N LYS A 231 2.55 -19.06 34.76
CA LYS A 231 2.41 -17.61 34.52
C LYS A 231 3.69 -16.85 34.89
N GLU A 232 4.27 -17.13 36.05
CA GLU A 232 5.55 -16.52 36.44
C GLU A 232 6.68 -16.90 35.47
N TRP A 233 6.67 -18.13 34.98
CA TRP A 233 7.63 -18.58 33.98
C TRP A 233 7.46 -17.83 32.64
N LEU A 234 6.22 -17.59 32.18
CA LEU A 234 5.94 -16.79 30.98
C LEU A 234 6.46 -15.35 31.10
N GLU A 235 6.27 -14.71 32.25
CA GLU A 235 6.76 -13.36 32.51
C GLU A 235 8.30 -13.27 32.52
N ARG A 236 8.96 -14.32 33.04
CA ARG A 236 10.43 -14.41 33.10
C ARG A 236 11.06 -14.83 31.77
N ASN A 237 10.30 -15.40 30.84
CA ASN A 237 10.78 -15.93 29.56
C ASN A 237 9.98 -15.36 28.37
N PRO A 238 9.98 -14.02 28.16
CA PRO A 238 9.24 -13.40 27.05
C PRO A 238 9.76 -13.83 25.66
N ASP A 239 11.03 -14.24 25.58
CA ASP A 239 11.74 -14.63 24.37
C ASP A 239 11.93 -16.17 24.24
N GLY A 240 11.17 -16.96 25.01
CA GLY A 240 11.24 -18.43 24.97
C GLY A 240 10.93 -19.00 23.58
N GLU A 241 11.41 -20.21 23.31
CA GLU A 241 11.18 -20.88 22.02
C GLU A 241 9.76 -21.45 21.90
N THR A 242 9.24 -21.60 20.67
CA THR A 242 7.92 -22.21 20.39
C THR A 242 7.77 -23.60 21.03
N SER A 243 8.87 -24.37 21.06
CA SER A 243 8.97 -25.68 21.69
C SER A 243 8.75 -25.61 23.20
N GLU A 244 9.32 -24.62 23.87
CA GLU A 244 9.20 -24.41 25.32
C GLU A 244 7.77 -24.01 25.71
N PHE A 245 7.16 -23.08 24.97
CA PHE A 245 5.75 -22.72 25.17
C PHE A 245 4.81 -23.91 24.94
N SER A 246 5.06 -24.71 23.89
CA SER A 246 4.28 -25.92 23.61
C SER A 246 4.44 -26.99 24.68
N HIS A 247 5.65 -27.14 25.22
CA HIS A 247 5.94 -28.08 26.30
C HIS A 247 5.20 -27.70 27.58
N ARG A 248 5.30 -26.43 28.00
CA ARG A 248 4.57 -25.91 29.17
C ARG A 248 3.06 -26.05 29.02
N HIS A 249 2.53 -25.76 27.84
CA HIS A 249 1.11 -26.00 27.54
C HIS A 249 0.72 -27.46 27.75
N SER A 250 1.55 -28.40 27.30
CA SER A 250 1.29 -29.84 27.47
C SER A 250 1.38 -30.28 28.92
N GLU A 251 2.30 -29.72 29.72
CA GLU A 251 2.39 -29.99 31.17
C GLU A 251 1.14 -29.54 31.92
N VAL A 252 0.67 -28.31 31.63
CA VAL A 252 -0.57 -27.77 32.21
C VAL A 252 -1.77 -28.62 31.80
N ASP A 253 -1.92 -28.94 30.51
CA ASP A 253 -3.05 -29.73 30.01
C ASP A 253 -3.06 -31.17 30.55
N ALA A 254 -1.89 -31.76 30.84
CA ALA A 254 -1.79 -33.09 31.43
C ALA A 254 -2.38 -33.16 32.85
N VAL A 255 -2.19 -32.10 33.65
CA VAL A 255 -2.69 -32.02 35.03
C VAL A 255 -4.13 -31.52 35.07
N VAL A 256 -4.43 -30.51 34.26
CA VAL A 256 -5.71 -29.80 34.27
C VAL A 256 -6.77 -30.53 33.44
N GLY A 257 -6.38 -31.16 32.33
CA GLY A 257 -7.29 -31.85 31.42
C GLY A 257 -8.16 -32.93 32.09
N PRO A 258 -7.63 -33.81 32.96
CA PRO A 258 -8.43 -34.74 33.75
C PRO A 258 -9.46 -34.04 34.65
N ILE A 259 -9.06 -32.95 35.34
CA ILE A 259 -9.92 -32.17 36.24
C ILE A 259 -11.08 -31.54 35.43
N MET A 260 -10.76 -30.92 34.28
CA MET A 260 -11.76 -30.31 33.41
C MET A 260 -12.76 -31.32 32.83
N ARG A 261 -12.28 -32.52 32.45
CA ARG A 261 -13.16 -33.63 32.02
C ARG A 261 -14.09 -34.06 33.15
N GLY A 262 -13.55 -34.23 34.36
CA GLY A 262 -14.35 -34.57 35.55
C GLY A 262 -15.42 -33.52 35.86
N LEU A 263 -15.08 -32.23 35.78
CA LEU A 263 -16.03 -31.12 35.95
C LEU A 263 -17.12 -31.11 34.86
N TYR A 264 -16.75 -31.35 33.60
CA TYR A 264 -17.71 -31.40 32.50
C TYR A 264 -18.69 -32.57 32.66
N GLU A 265 -18.20 -33.75 33.05
CA GLU A 265 -19.03 -34.92 33.33
C GLU A 265 -19.94 -34.70 34.57
N ALA A 266 -19.43 -34.05 35.61
CA ALA A 266 -20.21 -33.69 36.80
C ALA A 266 -21.31 -32.67 36.47
N ARG A 267 -21.01 -31.67 35.62
CA ARG A 267 -21.97 -30.66 35.15
C ARG A 267 -23.02 -31.26 34.21
N ALA A 268 -22.66 -32.24 33.38
CA ALA A 268 -23.59 -32.98 32.55
C ALA A 268 -24.54 -33.88 33.37
N ARG A 269 -24.07 -34.40 34.52
CA ARG A 269 -24.92 -35.14 35.47
C ARG A 269 -25.87 -34.22 36.25
N ASP A 270 -25.44 -33.02 36.63
CA ASP A 270 -26.30 -32.02 37.28
C ASP A 270 -27.30 -31.37 36.29
N GLY A 271 -26.93 -31.19 35.03
CA GLY A 271 -27.78 -30.65 33.96
C GLY A 271 -28.75 -31.66 33.32
N GLY A 272 -28.65 -32.93 33.70
CA GLY A 272 -29.52 -34.02 33.21
C GLY A 272 -30.79 -34.26 34.04
N ALA A 273 -31.02 -33.50 35.11
CA ALA A 273 -32.21 -33.59 35.95
C ALA A 273 -33.12 -32.38 35.72
N GLY A 274 -33.75 -32.30 34.54
CA GLY A 274 -34.72 -31.22 34.29
C GLY A 274 -35.28 -31.12 32.88
N VAL A 275 -35.74 -32.21 32.26
CA VAL A 275 -36.78 -32.14 31.22
C VAL A 275 -37.67 -33.41 31.27
N ASP A 276 -38.87 -33.23 31.81
CA ASP A 276 -40.18 -33.84 31.50
C ASP A 276 -40.45 -35.36 31.63
N GLU A 277 -41.10 -35.71 32.74
CA GLU A 277 -42.17 -36.73 32.93
C GLU A 277 -43.02 -36.16 34.10
N GLU A 278 -44.31 -35.83 34.06
CA GLU A 278 -45.51 -36.25 33.31
C GLU A 278 -46.55 -35.09 33.35
N LEU A 279 -47.47 -35.11 32.38
CA LEU A 279 -48.92 -34.74 32.44
C LEU A 279 -49.43 -33.66 33.41
#